data_AF-A0A921RI80-F1
#
_entry.id   AF-A0A921RI80-F1
#
_cell.length_a   1.000
_cell.length_b   1.000
_cell.length_c   1.000
_cell.angle_alpha   90.00
_cell.angle_beta   90.00
_cell.angle_gamma   90.00
#
_symmetry.space_group_name_H-M   'P 1'
#
loop_
_entity.id
_entity.type
_entity.pdbx_description
1 polymer ?
#
loop_
_entity_poly.entity_id
_entity_poly.type
_entity_poly.pdbx_seq_one_letter_code
_entity_poly.pdbx_strand_id
1 'polypeptide(L)'
;MHIDDLRALAPLWLSKTEEVRQDKSHWSTNITGDIYGMGWISEMYGYSFGAAEVGLRHKINDDIMIYPGYTPRPGIEPLILHYGLPFKVGNWSFSKLEHHEDGIIYDCNRLFPPPPFPREIEMMESDPNIKRGLFLSIECINTLNEGLLLHHASVGCPKPQWSKYLSFLKSRRFSELTKPKYWKGQQVDSIVTMQHVALSKANSEYPKIHTLFSTECSSYFDWQTVGLMHSFRLSGQPGNITRLLSCTDEDLKNYKGHDLAPTHYVPSMSRHPLTGDWYPAINKPAAVLHWLNHVQTDAEFLVILDADMIMRGPITPWEYGAKRGHPVSTPYEYLIGCDNILAKIHTRNPSACDKVGGVIIMHIDDLRRFALLWLHKSEEVRADKAHYATNITGDIYNSGWISEMYGYSFAAAEINLRHIIRRDIMIYPGYVPLPGAKYRVFHYGLRFGVGNWSFDKADWRNADVVNTCWAKFPEPPDPVTIMKQDLDARERDLLSIECGRALNKALYLHHKRRNCPRLDPIRSTSKKADQVSASNKIERVAQMSRSTSRGNNESMDEGSEKTVERTAVTVQPLHRSRRLARSSRMWIIGVWALSIVVFLLVISMFFTEQRRNVSRSRVSRSLKAHV
;
A
#
# COMPACT_ATOMS: atom_id res chain seq x y z
N MET A 1 -0.71 -21.21 14.15
CA MET A 1 -2.13 -21.03 13.79
C MET A 1 -2.16 -20.77 12.30
N HIS A 2 -3.03 -21.44 11.54
CA HIS A 2 -3.27 -21.13 10.13
C HIS A 2 -4.05 -19.82 10.00
N ILE A 3 -4.05 -19.19 8.82
CA ILE A 3 -4.82 -17.96 8.61
C ILE A 3 -6.33 -18.21 8.72
N ASP A 4 -6.79 -19.39 8.34
CA ASP A 4 -8.22 -19.75 8.41
C ASP A 4 -8.68 -20.11 9.83
N ASP A 5 -7.82 -20.77 10.62
CA ASP A 5 -8.02 -20.92 12.07
C ASP A 5 -8.26 -19.54 12.73
N LEU A 6 -7.43 -18.56 12.37
CA LEU A 6 -7.50 -17.20 12.91
C LEU A 6 -8.72 -16.43 12.41
N ARG A 7 -9.10 -16.60 11.14
CA ARG A 7 -10.35 -16.03 10.56
C ARG A 7 -11.60 -16.54 11.27
N ALA A 8 -11.63 -17.83 11.62
CA ALA A 8 -12.72 -18.42 12.40
C ALA A 8 -12.69 -17.94 13.87
N LEU A 9 -11.51 -17.94 14.50
CA LEU A 9 -11.35 -17.60 15.91
C LEU A 9 -11.60 -16.12 16.23
N ALA A 10 -11.04 -15.19 15.44
CA ALA A 10 -10.94 -13.78 15.83
C ALA A 10 -12.28 -13.10 16.21
N PRO A 11 -13.42 -13.35 15.52
CA PRO A 11 -14.72 -12.82 15.93
C PRO A 11 -15.18 -13.35 17.30
N LEU A 12 -14.97 -14.64 17.57
CA LEU A 12 -15.36 -15.25 18.84
C LEU A 12 -14.41 -14.88 19.98
N TRP A 13 -13.11 -14.72 19.71
CA TRP A 13 -12.14 -14.27 20.71
C TRP A 13 -12.56 -12.92 21.31
N LEU A 14 -12.99 -11.96 20.48
CA LEU A 14 -13.53 -10.68 20.96
C LEU A 14 -14.82 -10.90 21.78
N SER A 15 -15.82 -11.59 21.23
CA SER A 15 -17.09 -11.87 21.92
C SER A 15 -16.89 -12.53 23.28
N LYS A 16 -16.03 -13.55 23.37
CA LYS A 16 -15.74 -14.28 24.61
C LYS A 16 -14.88 -13.48 25.58
N THR A 17 -14.01 -12.60 25.08
CA THR A 17 -13.33 -11.63 25.94
C THR A 17 -14.33 -10.69 26.59
N GLU A 18 -15.31 -10.19 25.84
CA GLU A 18 -16.36 -9.30 26.35
C GLU A 18 -17.30 -10.01 27.32
N GLU A 19 -17.73 -11.24 27.04
CA GLU A 19 -18.52 -12.07 27.98
C GLU A 19 -17.80 -12.22 29.34
N VAL A 20 -16.53 -12.66 29.33
CA VAL A 20 -15.73 -12.83 30.57
C VAL A 20 -15.31 -11.51 31.21
N ARG A 21 -15.36 -10.39 30.47
CA ARG A 21 -15.15 -9.02 30.99
C ARG A 21 -16.42 -8.41 31.59
N GLN A 22 -17.60 -8.90 31.21
CA GLN A 22 -18.88 -8.48 31.78
C GLN A 22 -19.22 -9.26 33.07
N ASP A 23 -18.80 -10.53 33.16
CA ASP A 23 -19.00 -11.38 34.35
C ASP A 23 -18.03 -11.06 35.50
N LYS A 24 -18.21 -9.87 36.10
CA LYS A 24 -17.45 -9.38 37.25
C LYS A 24 -17.65 -10.23 38.51
N SER A 25 -18.74 -10.99 38.57
CA SER A 25 -19.08 -11.91 39.67
C SER A 25 -18.01 -12.99 39.88
N HIS A 26 -17.38 -13.44 38.80
CA HIS A 26 -16.46 -14.57 38.80
C HIS A 26 -14.99 -14.19 38.59
N TRP A 27 -14.65 -12.90 38.65
CA TRP A 27 -13.27 -12.40 38.48
C TRP A 27 -12.28 -12.83 39.58
N SER A 28 -12.75 -13.34 40.73
CA SER A 28 -11.91 -13.62 41.89
C SER A 28 -10.80 -14.65 41.61
N THR A 29 -9.64 -14.47 42.25
CA THR A 29 -8.41 -15.25 42.00
C THR A 29 -8.59 -16.76 42.16
N ASN A 30 -9.51 -17.20 43.02
CA ASN A 30 -9.84 -18.62 43.22
C ASN A 30 -10.68 -19.24 42.09
N ILE A 31 -11.16 -18.45 41.13
CA ILE A 31 -11.97 -18.90 39.98
C ILE A 31 -11.19 -18.73 38.68
N THR A 32 -10.61 -17.54 38.45
CA THR A 32 -9.87 -17.23 37.21
C THR A 32 -8.37 -17.48 37.30
N GLY A 33 -7.79 -17.48 38.50
CA GLY A 33 -6.34 -17.34 38.66
C GLY A 33 -5.80 -15.93 38.40
N ASP A 34 -6.64 -14.91 38.21
CA ASP A 34 -6.20 -13.51 38.16
C ASP A 34 -5.64 -13.11 39.52
N ILE A 35 -4.31 -12.95 39.62
CA ILE A 35 -3.62 -12.58 40.86
C ILE A 35 -4.03 -11.21 41.42
N TYR A 36 -4.73 -10.38 40.63
CA TYR A 36 -5.28 -9.10 41.08
C TYR A 36 -6.80 -9.15 41.32
N GLY A 37 -7.50 -10.17 40.81
CA GLY A 37 -8.97 -10.30 40.90
C GLY A 37 -9.76 -9.23 40.13
N MET A 38 -9.18 -8.66 39.07
CA MET A 38 -9.71 -7.49 38.33
C MET A 38 -10.12 -7.84 36.90
N GLY A 39 -10.17 -9.12 36.54
CA GLY A 39 -10.47 -9.62 35.20
C GLY A 39 -9.39 -9.33 34.16
N TRP A 40 -8.13 -9.17 34.55
CA TRP A 40 -7.05 -8.80 33.61
C TRP A 40 -6.79 -9.88 32.54
N ILE A 41 -7.10 -11.14 32.85
CA ILE A 41 -6.96 -12.29 31.97
C ILE A 41 -8.26 -12.71 31.26
N SER A 42 -9.31 -11.86 31.26
CA SER A 42 -10.54 -12.13 30.50
C SER A 42 -10.27 -12.40 29.02
N GLU A 43 -9.22 -11.80 28.44
CA GLU A 43 -8.80 -12.02 27.05
C GLU A 43 -8.19 -13.42 26.80
N MET A 44 -7.45 -13.97 27.78
CA MET A 44 -6.90 -15.33 27.70
C MET A 44 -7.99 -16.40 27.82
N TYR A 45 -9.01 -16.13 28.64
CA TYR A 45 -10.23 -16.94 28.66
C TYR A 45 -11.05 -16.77 27.38
N GLY A 46 -11.15 -15.55 26.84
CA GLY A 46 -11.77 -15.26 25.55
C GLY A 46 -11.14 -16.04 24.40
N TYR A 47 -9.81 -16.09 24.36
CA TYR A 47 -9.05 -16.92 23.42
C TYR A 47 -9.42 -18.40 23.57
N SER A 48 -9.39 -18.90 24.82
CA SER A 48 -9.57 -20.32 25.13
C SER A 48 -11.00 -20.80 24.81
N PHE A 49 -12.02 -20.00 25.13
CA PHE A 49 -13.42 -20.30 24.85
C PHE A 49 -13.74 -20.13 23.36
N GLY A 50 -13.31 -19.04 22.73
CA GLY A 50 -13.50 -18.83 21.30
C GLY A 50 -12.86 -19.95 20.47
N ALA A 51 -11.64 -20.39 20.84
CA ALA A 51 -10.95 -21.49 20.17
C ALA A 51 -11.63 -22.85 20.39
N ALA A 52 -12.24 -23.07 21.55
CA ALA A 52 -13.06 -24.25 21.80
C ALA A 52 -14.34 -24.26 20.95
N GLU A 53 -15.02 -23.12 20.79
CA GLU A 53 -16.23 -22.99 19.97
C GLU A 53 -15.97 -23.20 18.47
N VAL A 54 -14.83 -22.73 17.92
CA VAL A 54 -14.41 -23.09 16.54
C VAL A 54 -13.72 -24.45 16.43
N GLY A 55 -13.69 -25.24 17.51
CA GLY A 55 -13.19 -26.63 17.50
C GLY A 55 -11.67 -26.78 17.34
N LEU A 56 -10.89 -25.72 17.55
CA LEU A 56 -9.43 -25.75 17.43
C LEU A 56 -8.79 -26.64 18.50
N ARG A 57 -7.64 -27.24 18.15
CA ARG A 57 -6.88 -28.15 19.02
C ARG A 57 -5.41 -27.73 19.07
N HIS A 58 -4.96 -27.34 20.26
CA HIS A 58 -3.60 -26.84 20.48
C HIS A 58 -2.60 -27.98 20.75
N LYS A 59 -1.36 -27.76 20.32
CA LYS A 59 -0.19 -28.53 20.80
C LYS A 59 0.43 -27.74 21.95
N ILE A 60 0.19 -28.18 23.18
CA ILE A 60 0.74 -27.55 24.39
C ILE A 60 2.22 -27.89 24.49
N ASN A 61 3.04 -26.92 24.90
CA ASN A 61 4.50 -27.04 24.96
C ASN A 61 5.09 -26.02 25.95
N ASP A 62 5.40 -26.49 27.15
CA ASP A 62 5.88 -25.68 28.28
C ASP A 62 7.40 -25.39 28.23
N ASP A 63 8.08 -25.74 27.14
CA ASP A 63 9.49 -25.41 26.90
C ASP A 63 9.68 -24.11 26.08
N ILE A 64 8.63 -23.60 25.43
CA ILE A 64 8.74 -22.42 24.54
C ILE A 64 8.82 -21.11 25.34
N MET A 65 8.05 -20.99 26.42
CA MET A 65 7.87 -19.75 27.17
C MET A 65 8.02 -19.99 28.67
N ILE A 66 8.69 -19.06 29.36
CA ILE A 66 8.77 -19.04 30.82
C ILE A 66 8.53 -17.63 31.36
N TYR A 67 7.99 -17.54 32.58
CA TYR A 67 7.96 -16.30 33.35
C TYR A 67 9.31 -16.09 34.06
N PRO A 68 9.91 -14.89 34.00
CA PRO A 68 10.98 -14.51 34.92
C PRO A 68 10.62 -14.80 36.39
N GLY A 69 11.63 -15.15 37.20
CA GLY A 69 11.46 -15.69 38.56
C GLY A 69 11.23 -17.20 38.63
N TYR A 70 10.81 -17.87 37.55
CA TYR A 70 10.60 -19.31 37.54
C TYR A 70 11.89 -20.06 37.16
N THR A 71 12.06 -21.27 37.71
CA THR A 71 13.18 -22.16 37.38
C THR A 71 12.84 -22.97 36.12
N PRO A 72 13.65 -22.91 35.03
CA PRO A 72 13.40 -23.67 33.81
C PRO A 72 13.67 -25.16 34.01
N ARG A 73 13.00 -26.01 33.21
CA ARG A 73 13.25 -27.46 33.20
C ARG A 73 14.73 -27.75 32.87
N PRO A 74 15.37 -28.75 33.53
CA PRO A 74 16.77 -29.11 33.24
C PRO A 74 17.01 -29.37 31.76
N GLY A 75 18.03 -28.73 31.18
CA GLY A 75 18.40 -28.88 29.77
C GLY A 75 17.44 -28.26 28.74
N ILE A 76 16.41 -27.51 29.15
CA ILE A 76 15.50 -26.76 28.26
C ILE A 76 15.91 -25.29 28.21
N GLU A 77 16.11 -24.72 27.03
CA GLU A 77 16.38 -23.28 26.81
C GLU A 77 15.08 -22.62 26.29
N PRO A 78 14.40 -21.78 27.08
CA PRO A 78 13.18 -21.09 26.65
C PRO A 78 13.43 -20.11 25.51
N LEU A 79 12.45 -19.94 24.63
CA LEU A 79 12.51 -19.00 23.50
C LEU A 79 11.87 -17.65 23.82
N ILE A 80 10.96 -17.61 24.81
CA ILE A 80 10.16 -16.42 25.17
C ILE A 80 10.21 -16.21 26.69
N LEU A 81 10.50 -14.97 27.11
CA LEU A 81 10.47 -14.54 28.51
C LEU A 81 9.25 -13.63 28.74
N HIS A 82 8.20 -14.15 29.39
CA HIS A 82 6.96 -13.41 29.61
C HIS A 82 6.98 -12.69 30.96
N TYR A 83 7.38 -11.42 30.99
CA TYR A 83 7.48 -10.59 32.20
C TYR A 83 6.11 -10.03 32.67
N GLY A 84 5.05 -10.83 32.59
CA GLY A 84 3.69 -10.44 33.00
C GLY A 84 3.45 -10.45 34.51
N LEU A 85 4.26 -11.19 35.28
CA LEU A 85 4.15 -11.35 36.73
C LEU A 85 5.32 -10.67 37.47
N PRO A 86 5.13 -10.23 38.74
CA PRO A 86 6.23 -9.73 39.56
C PRO A 86 7.27 -10.82 39.87
N PHE A 87 8.56 -10.46 39.87
CA PHE A 87 9.66 -11.38 40.20
C PHE A 87 10.80 -10.72 40.97
N LYS A 88 11.69 -11.54 41.52
CA LYS A 88 12.84 -11.11 42.36
C LYS A 88 14.14 -11.80 41.95
N VAL A 89 15.25 -11.09 42.17
CA VAL A 89 16.63 -11.62 42.05
C VAL A 89 17.41 -11.11 43.25
N GLY A 90 17.48 -11.92 44.31
CA GLY A 90 17.99 -11.48 45.61
C GLY A 90 17.13 -10.35 46.19
N ASN A 91 17.79 -9.25 46.58
CA ASN A 91 17.13 -8.06 47.12
C ASN A 91 16.51 -7.13 46.06
N TRP A 92 16.78 -7.36 44.77
CA TRP A 92 16.19 -6.60 43.66
C TRP A 92 14.89 -7.27 43.20
N SER A 93 13.93 -6.47 42.73
CA SER A 93 12.64 -6.93 42.21
C SER A 93 12.12 -6.07 41.06
N PHE A 94 11.20 -6.62 40.27
CA PHE A 94 10.50 -5.91 39.22
C PHE A 94 9.04 -6.37 39.13
N SER A 95 8.13 -5.43 38.94
CA SER A 95 6.76 -5.66 38.52
C SER A 95 6.42 -4.80 37.31
N LYS A 96 5.84 -5.38 36.27
CA LYS A 96 5.32 -4.62 35.12
C LYS A 96 4.24 -3.61 35.55
N LEU A 97 3.47 -3.91 36.60
CA LEU A 97 2.38 -3.06 37.08
C LEU A 97 2.89 -1.82 37.84
N GLU A 98 4.09 -1.86 38.44
CA GLU A 98 4.71 -0.68 39.08
C GLU A 98 5.07 0.41 38.05
N HIS A 99 5.13 0.07 36.77
CA HIS A 99 5.48 0.95 35.65
C HIS A 99 4.32 1.21 34.68
N HIS A 100 3.05 1.03 35.10
CA HIS A 100 1.91 1.11 34.18
C HIS A 100 1.57 2.52 33.68
N GLU A 101 1.95 3.58 34.43
CA GLU A 101 1.79 4.99 34.03
C GLU A 101 3.11 5.61 33.52
N ASP A 102 4.20 4.84 33.42
CA ASP A 102 5.53 5.39 33.20
C ASP A 102 5.80 5.82 31.74
N GLY A 103 6.07 7.12 31.56
CA GLY A 103 6.49 7.73 30.29
C GLY A 103 7.86 7.30 29.75
N ILE A 104 8.43 6.19 30.21
CA ILE A 104 9.82 5.75 30.02
C ILE A 104 10.29 5.64 28.55
N ILE A 105 9.36 5.40 27.62
CA ILE A 105 9.61 5.40 26.17
C ILE A 105 9.97 6.80 25.66
N TYR A 106 9.37 7.84 26.25
CA TYR A 106 9.51 9.25 25.85
C TYR A 106 10.54 10.00 26.70
N ASP A 107 10.76 9.57 27.94
CA ASP A 107 11.77 10.10 28.85
C ASP A 107 13.19 9.71 28.39
N CYS A 108 13.83 10.55 27.57
CA CYS A 108 15.16 10.30 27.01
C CYS A 108 16.19 9.81 28.05
N ASN A 109 16.77 8.63 27.80
CA ASN A 109 17.75 7.92 28.65
C ASN A 109 17.22 7.36 29.97
N ARG A 110 15.92 7.40 30.24
CA ARG A 110 15.31 6.72 31.40
C ARG A 110 15.26 5.21 31.16
N LEU A 111 15.69 4.43 32.15
CA LEU A 111 15.76 2.97 32.10
C LEU A 111 15.12 2.36 33.34
N PHE A 112 14.67 1.11 33.25
CA PHE A 112 14.23 0.34 34.42
C PHE A 112 15.39 0.12 35.39
N PRO A 113 15.15 0.03 36.72
CA PRO A 113 16.19 -0.18 37.72
C PRO A 113 17.12 -1.35 37.35
N PRO A 114 18.45 -1.14 37.28
CA PRO A 114 19.37 -2.14 36.76
C PRO A 114 19.37 -3.39 37.66
N PRO A 115 19.19 -4.60 37.09
CA PRO A 115 19.26 -5.84 37.85
C PRO A 115 20.69 -6.15 38.33
N PRO A 116 20.86 -7.08 39.29
CA PRO A 116 22.17 -7.57 39.70
C PRO A 116 23.00 -8.08 38.53
N PHE A 117 24.32 -7.85 38.56
CA PHE A 117 25.22 -8.33 37.52
C PHE A 117 25.36 -9.87 37.59
N PRO A 118 25.70 -10.55 36.48
CA PRO A 118 25.84 -12.02 36.47
C PRO A 118 26.75 -12.60 37.57
N ARG A 119 27.81 -11.88 37.97
CA ARG A 119 28.71 -12.30 39.06
C ARG A 119 28.05 -12.33 40.44
N GLU A 120 27.07 -11.47 40.68
CA GLU A 120 26.31 -11.46 41.93
C GLU A 120 25.43 -12.71 42.00
N ILE A 121 24.77 -13.09 40.91
CA ILE A 121 24.03 -14.36 40.79
C ILE A 121 24.96 -15.58 40.92
N GLU A 122 26.16 -15.52 40.34
CA GLU A 122 27.17 -16.57 40.47
C GLU A 122 27.57 -16.82 41.94
N MET A 123 27.52 -15.79 42.79
CA MET A 123 27.81 -15.82 44.24
C MET A 123 26.58 -16.05 45.14
N MET A 124 25.39 -15.61 44.73
CA MET A 124 24.14 -15.66 45.52
C MET A 124 23.51 -17.05 45.60
N GLU A 125 23.64 -17.85 44.54
CA GLU A 125 23.00 -19.17 44.42
C GLU A 125 24.06 -20.24 44.18
N SER A 126 23.78 -21.48 44.59
CA SER A 126 24.59 -22.67 44.32
C SER A 126 23.91 -23.66 43.37
N ASP A 127 22.58 -23.82 43.42
CA ASP A 127 21.84 -24.74 42.54
C ASP A 127 21.90 -24.27 41.07
N PRO A 128 22.29 -25.15 40.11
CA PRO A 128 22.48 -24.74 38.73
C PRO A 128 21.17 -24.42 37.99
N ASN A 129 20.01 -24.93 38.44
CA ASN A 129 18.72 -24.69 37.83
C ASN A 129 18.12 -23.37 38.31
N ILE A 130 18.13 -23.13 39.63
CA ILE A 130 17.67 -21.86 40.22
C ILE A 130 18.55 -20.72 39.72
N LYS A 131 19.88 -20.89 39.72
CA LYS A 131 20.86 -19.95 39.15
C LYS A 131 20.54 -19.59 37.68
N ARG A 132 20.08 -20.57 36.90
CA ARG A 132 19.66 -20.37 35.51
C ARG A 132 18.33 -19.62 35.39
N GLY A 133 17.36 -19.88 36.27
CA GLY A 133 16.15 -19.05 36.39
C GLY A 133 16.48 -17.59 36.72
N LEU A 134 17.41 -17.34 37.65
CA LEU A 134 17.90 -16.01 37.98
C LEU A 134 18.61 -15.33 36.80
N PHE A 135 19.43 -16.06 36.02
CA PHE A 135 20.05 -15.52 34.80
C PHE A 135 19.01 -15.09 33.76
N LEU A 136 18.02 -15.94 33.45
CA LEU A 136 16.92 -15.58 32.53
C LEU A 136 16.14 -14.36 33.04
N SER A 137 15.97 -14.25 34.36
CA SER A 137 15.27 -13.14 35.00
C SER A 137 15.99 -11.80 34.79
N ILE A 138 17.33 -11.77 34.89
CA ILE A 138 18.09 -10.55 34.57
C ILE A 138 18.26 -10.35 33.06
N GLU A 139 18.35 -11.41 32.25
CA GLU A 139 18.41 -11.32 30.78
C GLU A 139 17.19 -10.55 30.24
N CYS A 140 16.00 -10.80 30.81
CA CYS A 140 14.78 -10.07 30.49
C CYS A 140 14.92 -8.54 30.66
N ILE A 141 15.26 -8.05 31.86
CA ILE A 141 15.35 -6.59 32.11
C ILE A 141 16.54 -5.95 31.40
N ASN A 142 17.67 -6.65 31.30
CA ASN A 142 18.82 -6.14 30.53
C ASN A 142 18.44 -5.95 29.04
N THR A 143 17.66 -6.87 28.46
CA THR A 143 17.15 -6.78 27.08
C THR A 143 16.14 -5.64 26.92
N LEU A 144 15.21 -5.46 27.87
CA LEU A 144 14.28 -4.32 27.85
C LEU A 144 15.02 -2.97 27.91
N ASN A 145 16.04 -2.87 28.76
CA ASN A 145 16.86 -1.67 28.89
C ASN A 145 17.77 -1.42 27.67
N GLU A 146 18.27 -2.46 26.98
CA GLU A 146 18.90 -2.29 25.67
C GLU A 146 17.90 -1.78 24.62
N GLY A 147 16.69 -2.35 24.59
CA GLY A 147 15.61 -1.90 23.70
C GLY A 147 15.24 -0.43 23.88
N LEU A 148 15.15 0.04 25.14
CA LEU A 148 14.94 1.46 25.47
C LEU A 148 16.08 2.35 24.95
N LEU A 149 17.34 1.97 25.17
CA LEU A 149 18.51 2.71 24.66
C LEU A 149 18.52 2.82 23.13
N LEU A 150 18.18 1.72 22.43
CA LEU A 150 18.08 1.70 20.96
C LEU A 150 16.90 2.57 20.48
N HIS A 151 15.77 2.53 21.17
CA HIS A 151 14.62 3.40 20.87
C HIS A 151 14.98 4.89 21.04
N HIS A 152 15.49 5.28 22.22
CA HIS A 152 15.91 6.65 22.52
C HIS A 152 16.93 7.17 21.51
N ALA A 153 17.93 6.36 21.14
CA ALA A 153 18.88 6.72 20.09
C ALA A 153 18.22 6.88 18.71
N SER A 154 17.21 6.05 18.38
CA SER A 154 16.49 6.13 17.09
C SER A 154 15.57 7.34 16.95
N VAL A 155 15.07 7.90 18.07
CA VAL A 155 14.26 9.14 18.11
C VAL A 155 15.10 10.40 18.35
N GLY A 156 16.44 10.27 18.41
CA GLY A 156 17.36 11.42 18.48
C GLY A 156 17.67 11.94 19.88
N CYS A 157 17.41 11.17 20.94
CA CYS A 157 17.81 11.55 22.30
C CYS A 157 19.34 11.78 22.41
N PRO A 158 19.79 12.70 23.29
CA PRO A 158 21.22 12.86 23.58
C PRO A 158 21.79 11.57 24.17
N LYS A 159 23.08 11.30 23.94
CA LYS A 159 23.73 10.09 24.47
C LYS A 159 23.66 10.06 26.02
N PRO A 160 23.36 8.91 26.64
CA PRO A 160 23.29 8.80 28.09
C PRO A 160 24.67 9.03 28.74
N GLN A 161 24.68 9.55 29.97
CA GLN A 161 25.89 9.60 30.79
C GLN A 161 26.44 8.19 31.02
N TRP A 162 27.76 8.02 30.94
CA TRP A 162 28.40 6.71 30.99
C TRP A 162 28.29 6.07 32.39
N SER A 163 27.99 4.77 32.46
CA SER A 163 27.87 4.04 33.73
C SER A 163 28.39 2.61 33.64
N LYS A 164 28.64 1.98 34.79
CA LYS A 164 28.99 0.54 34.90
C LYS A 164 27.93 -0.35 34.23
N TYR A 165 26.66 0.02 34.35
CA TYR A 165 25.55 -0.73 33.74
C TYR A 165 25.53 -0.60 32.21
N LEU A 166 25.71 0.60 31.67
CA LEU A 166 25.84 0.80 30.21
C LEU A 166 27.11 0.14 29.63
N SER A 167 28.16 0.03 30.45
CA SER A 167 29.37 -0.74 30.10
C SER A 167 29.08 -2.25 30.01
N PHE A 168 28.21 -2.77 30.88
CA PHE A 168 27.78 -4.17 30.87
C PHE A 168 26.86 -4.49 29.70
N LEU A 169 25.87 -3.65 29.38
CA LEU A 169 25.02 -3.82 28.18
C LEU A 169 25.83 -3.75 26.87
N LYS A 170 27.01 -3.13 26.88
CA LYS A 170 27.95 -3.13 25.74
C LYS A 170 29.04 -4.21 25.85
N SER A 171 28.95 -5.10 26.84
CA SER A 171 29.97 -6.10 27.09
C SER A 171 29.72 -7.40 26.30
N ARG A 172 30.81 -8.07 25.96
CA ARG A 172 30.78 -9.41 25.39
C ARG A 172 30.00 -10.41 26.25
N ARG A 173 30.03 -10.30 27.58
CA ARG A 173 29.31 -11.20 28.50
C ARG A 173 27.79 -11.04 28.38
N PHE A 174 27.28 -9.83 28.17
CA PHE A 174 25.86 -9.61 27.89
C PHE A 174 25.48 -10.11 26.50
N SER A 175 26.26 -9.76 25.46
CA SER A 175 26.08 -10.26 24.08
C SER A 175 26.20 -11.79 23.95
N GLU A 176 26.84 -12.49 24.91
CA GLU A 176 26.87 -13.94 25.00
C GLU A 176 25.62 -14.55 25.68
N LEU A 177 24.95 -13.81 26.56
CA LEU A 177 23.66 -14.20 27.16
C LEU A 177 22.52 -14.02 26.14
N THR A 178 22.37 -12.82 25.56
CA THR A 178 21.28 -12.45 24.64
C THR A 178 21.44 -12.99 23.20
N LYS A 179 22.27 -14.02 22.99
CA LYS A 179 22.34 -14.71 21.70
C LYS A 179 20.97 -15.31 21.35
N PRO A 180 20.53 -15.25 20.08
CA PRO A 180 19.28 -15.88 19.65
C PRO A 180 19.21 -17.36 20.05
N LYS A 181 18.11 -17.74 20.69
CA LYS A 181 17.81 -19.13 21.05
C LYS A 181 17.08 -19.80 19.89
N TYR A 182 17.35 -21.08 19.66
CA TYR A 182 16.75 -21.86 18.57
C TYR A 182 16.12 -23.14 19.12
N TRP A 183 14.96 -23.52 18.57
CA TRP A 183 14.32 -24.78 18.92
C TRP A 183 15.21 -25.98 18.53
N LYS A 184 15.29 -26.99 19.40
CA LYS A 184 16.14 -28.18 19.17
C LYS A 184 15.70 -28.91 17.90
N GLY A 185 16.49 -28.77 16.82
CA GLY A 185 16.26 -29.46 15.55
C GLY A 185 16.63 -28.65 14.30
N GLN A 186 16.75 -27.32 14.37
CA GLN A 186 17.12 -26.48 13.22
C GLN A 186 18.32 -25.56 13.50
N GLN A 187 19.53 -26.14 13.47
CA GLN A 187 20.66 -25.41 12.92
C GLN A 187 20.53 -25.42 11.40
N VAL A 188 19.94 -24.35 10.84
CA VAL A 188 19.93 -24.09 9.39
C VAL A 188 20.60 -22.73 9.16
N ASP A 189 21.84 -22.80 8.64
CA ASP A 189 22.61 -21.81 7.88
C ASP A 189 22.77 -20.36 8.39
N SER A 190 22.23 -20.02 9.57
CA SER A 190 22.25 -18.66 10.15
C SER A 190 23.67 -18.11 10.41
N ILE A 191 24.69 -18.99 10.52
CA ILE A 191 26.09 -18.60 10.73
C ILE A 191 26.74 -18.14 9.40
N VAL A 192 26.37 -18.76 8.27
CA VAL A 192 26.95 -18.46 6.95
C VAL A 192 26.60 -17.03 6.51
N THR A 193 25.37 -16.59 6.83
CA THR A 193 24.84 -15.30 6.38
C THR A 193 25.64 -14.10 6.89
N MET A 194 25.99 -14.07 8.19
CA MET A 194 26.78 -12.96 8.74
C MET A 194 28.19 -12.88 8.15
N GLN A 195 28.81 -14.03 7.88
CA GLN A 195 30.18 -14.08 7.37
C GLN A 195 30.24 -13.70 5.87
N HIS A 196 29.23 -14.07 5.08
CA HIS A 196 29.08 -13.62 3.69
C HIS A 196 28.84 -12.09 3.57
N VAL A 197 28.02 -11.51 4.46
CA VAL A 197 27.77 -10.04 4.47
C VAL A 197 29.02 -9.24 4.88
N ALA A 198 29.89 -9.80 5.72
CA ALA A 198 31.18 -9.19 6.04
C ALA A 198 32.16 -9.25 4.86
N LEU A 199 32.23 -10.38 4.16
CA LEU A 199 33.15 -10.60 3.04
C LEU A 199 32.74 -9.85 1.75
N SER A 200 31.44 -9.68 1.49
CA SER A 200 30.96 -9.02 0.27
C SER A 200 31.27 -7.52 0.22
N LYS A 201 31.51 -6.87 1.37
CA LYS A 201 31.87 -5.44 1.45
C LYS A 201 33.27 -5.09 0.96
N ALA A 202 34.11 -6.09 0.67
CA ALA A 202 35.50 -5.85 0.28
C ALA A 202 35.72 -5.57 -1.22
N ASN A 203 34.71 -5.73 -2.08
CA ASN A 203 34.95 -5.94 -3.52
C ASN A 203 33.94 -5.32 -4.50
N SER A 204 33.21 -4.26 -4.12
CA SER A 204 32.49 -3.42 -5.11
C SER A 204 32.60 -1.93 -4.77
N GLU A 205 32.87 -1.12 -5.80
CA GLU A 205 32.97 0.35 -5.72
C GLU A 205 31.62 1.01 -5.37
N TYR A 206 30.52 0.31 -5.63
CA TYR A 206 29.16 0.79 -5.42
C TYR A 206 28.29 -0.24 -4.65
N PRO A 207 27.28 0.23 -3.86
CA PRO A 207 26.32 -0.64 -3.16
C PRO A 207 25.46 -1.49 -4.09
N LYS A 208 24.99 -2.65 -3.59
CA LYS A 208 24.08 -3.52 -4.34
C LYS A 208 22.66 -2.95 -4.43
N ILE A 209 22.05 -3.03 -5.62
CA ILE A 209 20.70 -2.55 -5.92
C ILE A 209 19.82 -3.71 -6.40
N HIS A 210 18.53 -3.66 -6.07
CA HIS A 210 17.49 -4.49 -6.70
C HIS A 210 16.26 -3.63 -7.06
N THR A 211 15.65 -3.88 -8.20
CA THR A 211 14.49 -3.12 -8.71
C THR A 211 13.19 -3.91 -8.52
N LEU A 212 12.13 -3.25 -8.04
CA LEU A 212 10.82 -3.84 -7.80
C LEU A 212 9.74 -3.06 -8.55
N PHE A 213 8.72 -3.74 -9.07
CA PHE A 213 7.50 -3.10 -9.59
C PHE A 213 6.28 -3.98 -9.36
N SER A 214 5.12 -3.38 -9.06
CA SER A 214 3.88 -4.10 -8.73
C SER A 214 2.93 -4.20 -9.92
N THR A 215 2.27 -5.35 -10.07
CA THR A 215 1.32 -5.68 -11.15
C THR A 215 0.22 -6.63 -10.65
N GLU A 216 -0.96 -6.62 -11.28
CA GLU A 216 -2.00 -7.64 -11.07
C GLU A 216 -2.07 -8.66 -12.23
N CYS A 217 -2.58 -9.87 -11.99
CA CYS A 217 -2.84 -10.88 -13.03
C CYS A 217 -3.86 -10.40 -14.10
N SER A 218 -3.44 -9.59 -15.08
CA SER A 218 -4.31 -9.10 -16.15
C SER A 218 -3.53 -8.68 -17.40
N SER A 219 -4.18 -8.78 -18.57
CA SER A 219 -3.63 -8.33 -19.85
C SER A 219 -3.26 -6.84 -19.87
N TYR A 220 -3.93 -6.03 -19.04
CA TYR A 220 -3.58 -4.63 -18.80
C TYR A 220 -2.15 -4.46 -18.29
N PHE A 221 -1.74 -5.26 -17.30
CA PHE A 221 -0.39 -5.21 -16.74
C PHE A 221 0.62 -6.02 -17.57
N ASP A 222 0.19 -6.95 -18.41
CA ASP A 222 1.09 -7.71 -19.30
C ASP A 222 1.81 -6.77 -20.29
N TRP A 223 1.08 -5.87 -20.96
CA TRP A 223 1.71 -4.97 -21.93
C TRP A 223 2.57 -3.88 -21.26
N GLN A 224 2.19 -3.45 -20.06
CA GLN A 224 3.00 -2.59 -19.21
C GLN A 224 4.31 -3.28 -18.79
N THR A 225 4.22 -4.55 -18.35
CA THR A 225 5.39 -5.39 -18.05
C THR A 225 6.32 -5.52 -19.26
N VAL A 226 5.78 -5.71 -20.48
CA VAL A 226 6.59 -5.76 -21.70
C VAL A 226 7.32 -4.44 -21.97
N GLY A 227 6.68 -3.29 -21.76
CA GLY A 227 7.29 -1.96 -21.88
C GLY A 227 8.42 -1.71 -20.87
N LEU A 228 8.13 -1.92 -19.58
CA LEU A 228 9.11 -1.73 -18.51
C LEU A 228 10.28 -2.73 -18.64
N MET A 229 10.01 -4.02 -18.87
CA MET A 229 11.07 -5.02 -19.05
C MET A 229 11.84 -4.88 -20.36
N HIS A 230 11.31 -4.20 -21.39
CA HIS A 230 12.11 -3.82 -22.55
C HIS A 230 13.07 -2.68 -22.20
N SER A 231 12.53 -1.62 -21.59
CA SER A 231 13.28 -0.39 -21.31
C SER A 231 14.34 -0.59 -20.21
N PHE A 232 14.07 -1.38 -19.17
CA PHE A 232 15.06 -1.80 -18.16
C PHE A 232 16.31 -2.45 -18.78
N ARG A 233 16.13 -3.27 -19.83
CA ARG A 233 17.25 -3.92 -20.54
C ARG A 233 18.04 -2.97 -21.44
N LEU A 234 17.50 -1.78 -21.76
CA LEU A 234 18.17 -0.75 -22.55
C LEU A 234 18.76 0.38 -21.68
N SER A 235 18.21 0.60 -20.49
CA SER A 235 18.57 1.72 -19.61
C SER A 235 19.93 1.56 -18.93
N GLY A 236 20.51 0.36 -18.94
CA GLY A 236 21.73 0.05 -18.21
C GLY A 236 21.54 0.04 -16.68
N GLN A 237 20.30 -0.17 -16.20
CA GLN A 237 20.01 -0.23 -14.78
C GLN A 237 20.84 -1.35 -14.10
N PRO A 238 21.68 -1.01 -13.10
CA PRO A 238 22.40 -2.03 -12.33
C PRO A 238 21.47 -2.79 -11.38
N GLY A 239 21.79 -4.06 -11.15
CA GLY A 239 21.05 -4.96 -10.26
C GLY A 239 20.03 -5.84 -10.98
N ASN A 240 19.37 -6.71 -10.21
CA ASN A 240 18.26 -7.54 -10.69
C ASN A 240 16.93 -6.78 -10.61
N ILE A 241 15.93 -7.24 -11.37
CA ILE A 241 14.55 -6.74 -11.29
C ILE A 241 13.58 -7.88 -10.94
N THR A 242 12.57 -7.60 -10.12
CA THR A 242 11.48 -8.52 -9.82
C THR A 242 10.13 -7.84 -9.94
N ARG A 243 9.23 -8.47 -10.70
CA ARG A 243 7.82 -8.16 -10.74
C ARG A 243 7.12 -8.74 -9.52
N LEU A 244 6.40 -7.92 -8.78
CA LEU A 244 5.56 -8.31 -7.67
C LEU A 244 4.13 -8.50 -8.22
N LEU A 245 3.75 -9.75 -8.45
CA LEU A 245 2.53 -10.10 -9.18
C LEU A 245 1.42 -10.53 -8.21
N SER A 246 0.43 -9.66 -8.02
CA SER A 246 -0.70 -9.85 -7.11
C SER A 246 -1.88 -10.50 -7.83
N CYS A 247 -2.32 -11.67 -7.37
CA CYS A 247 -3.37 -12.45 -8.05
C CYS A 247 -4.32 -13.13 -7.05
N THR A 248 -5.56 -13.38 -7.44
CA THR A 248 -6.39 -14.38 -6.75
C THR A 248 -6.02 -15.79 -7.25
N ASP A 249 -6.40 -16.82 -6.48
CA ASP A 249 -6.24 -18.22 -6.89
C ASP A 249 -7.09 -18.59 -8.12
N GLU A 250 -8.02 -17.75 -8.55
CA GLU A 250 -8.84 -17.95 -9.76
C GLU A 250 -8.19 -17.30 -10.98
N ASP A 251 -7.70 -16.07 -10.84
CA ASP A 251 -6.93 -15.39 -11.90
C ASP A 251 -5.66 -16.19 -12.25
N LEU A 252 -4.93 -16.63 -11.22
CA LEU A 252 -3.63 -17.29 -11.38
C LEU A 252 -3.71 -18.61 -12.14
N LYS A 253 -4.85 -19.33 -12.09
CA LYS A 253 -5.09 -20.57 -12.85
C LYS A 253 -5.22 -20.35 -14.36
N ASN A 254 -5.66 -19.15 -14.77
CA ASN A 254 -5.99 -18.80 -16.15
C ASN A 254 -5.03 -17.77 -16.75
N TYR A 255 -4.10 -17.25 -15.94
CA TYR A 255 -3.12 -16.26 -16.33
C TYR A 255 -2.11 -16.82 -17.35
N LYS A 256 -1.55 -15.93 -18.17
CA LYS A 256 -0.65 -16.28 -19.29
C LYS A 256 0.66 -15.52 -19.27
N GLY A 257 0.74 -14.39 -18.57
CA GLY A 257 1.89 -13.51 -18.55
C GLY A 257 2.99 -13.92 -17.56
N HIS A 258 3.09 -15.19 -17.17
CA HIS A 258 4.07 -15.67 -16.16
C HIS A 258 5.51 -15.30 -16.53
N ASP A 259 5.94 -15.59 -17.75
CA ASP A 259 7.35 -15.45 -18.20
C ASP A 259 7.74 -14.04 -18.65
N LEU A 260 6.88 -13.03 -18.47
CA LEU A 260 7.15 -11.66 -18.93
C LEU A 260 8.28 -10.97 -18.15
N ALA A 261 8.48 -11.37 -16.88
CA ALA A 261 9.50 -10.85 -15.97
C ALA A 261 9.89 -11.92 -14.92
N PRO A 262 11.09 -11.84 -14.30
CA PRO A 262 11.35 -12.55 -13.04
C PRO A 262 10.28 -12.12 -12.02
N THR A 263 9.52 -13.07 -11.47
CA THR A 263 8.26 -12.78 -10.79
C THR A 263 8.23 -13.38 -9.39
N HIS A 264 7.85 -12.57 -8.40
CA HIS A 264 7.42 -13.00 -7.06
C HIS A 264 5.90 -12.95 -7.02
N TYR A 265 5.26 -14.06 -6.68
CA TYR A 265 3.81 -14.16 -6.59
C TYR A 265 3.33 -13.69 -5.23
N VAL A 266 2.22 -12.95 -5.20
CA VAL A 266 1.63 -12.34 -4.00
C VAL A 266 0.12 -12.62 -3.99
N PRO A 267 -0.47 -13.01 -2.85
CA PRO A 267 -1.93 -13.07 -2.71
C PRO A 267 -2.55 -11.67 -2.93
N SER A 268 -3.52 -11.55 -3.82
CA SER A 268 -4.17 -10.27 -4.09
C SER A 268 -4.93 -9.74 -2.86
N MET A 269 -4.64 -8.50 -2.50
CA MET A 269 -5.37 -7.72 -1.50
C MET A 269 -6.37 -6.75 -2.16
N SER A 270 -6.57 -6.80 -3.49
CA SER A 270 -7.51 -5.92 -4.23
C SER A 270 -8.93 -5.93 -3.69
N ARG A 271 -9.31 -6.99 -2.96
CA ARG A 271 -10.51 -7.03 -2.12
C ARG A 271 -10.11 -7.28 -0.67
N HIS A 272 -10.37 -6.31 0.20
CA HIS A 272 -9.96 -6.36 1.60
C HIS A 272 -10.63 -7.53 2.34
N PRO A 273 -9.90 -8.40 3.06
CA PRO A 273 -10.41 -9.67 3.56
C PRO A 273 -11.51 -9.55 4.62
N LEU A 274 -11.49 -8.53 5.48
CA LEU A 274 -12.54 -8.31 6.50
C LEU A 274 -13.73 -7.48 6.00
N THR A 275 -13.48 -6.28 5.45
CA THR A 275 -14.52 -5.33 5.04
C THR A 275 -15.14 -5.61 3.67
N GLY A 276 -14.48 -6.42 2.82
CA GLY A 276 -14.89 -6.67 1.44
C GLY A 276 -14.72 -5.49 0.48
N ASP A 277 -14.14 -4.36 0.92
CA ASP A 277 -13.87 -3.16 0.11
C ASP A 277 -12.95 -3.50 -1.07
N TRP A 278 -13.25 -2.95 -2.25
CA TRP A 278 -12.45 -3.18 -3.46
C TRP A 278 -11.53 -2.00 -3.73
N TYR A 279 -10.22 -2.23 -3.61
CA TYR A 279 -9.19 -1.20 -3.74
C TYR A 279 -7.85 -1.78 -4.24
N PRO A 280 -7.67 -1.96 -5.56
CA PRO A 280 -6.49 -2.63 -6.12
C PRO A 280 -5.12 -2.03 -5.79
N ALA A 281 -5.04 -0.71 -5.55
CA ALA A 281 -3.77 -0.03 -5.31
C ALA A 281 -3.09 -0.47 -4.00
N ILE A 282 -3.84 -1.04 -3.04
CA ILE A 282 -3.30 -1.63 -1.81
C ILE A 282 -2.31 -2.78 -2.06
N ASN A 283 -2.36 -3.39 -3.25
CA ASN A 283 -1.38 -4.40 -3.66
C ASN A 283 0.05 -3.84 -3.68
N LYS A 284 0.29 -2.55 -3.94
CA LYS A 284 1.64 -1.99 -3.99
C LYS A 284 2.35 -2.08 -2.61
N PRO A 285 1.81 -1.54 -1.51
CA PRO A 285 2.38 -1.78 -0.18
C PRO A 285 2.35 -3.26 0.24
N ALA A 286 1.23 -3.97 0.02
CA ALA A 286 1.09 -5.36 0.45
C ALA A 286 2.12 -6.28 -0.21
N ALA A 287 2.39 -6.11 -1.51
CA ALA A 287 3.34 -6.93 -2.25
C ALA A 287 4.80 -6.62 -1.92
N VAL A 288 5.13 -5.36 -1.60
CA VAL A 288 6.46 -4.97 -1.12
C VAL A 288 6.72 -5.58 0.27
N LEU A 289 5.74 -5.52 1.18
CA LEU A 289 5.81 -6.19 2.48
C LEU A 289 5.92 -7.73 2.33
N HIS A 290 5.14 -8.32 1.43
CA HIS A 290 5.18 -9.76 1.14
C HIS A 290 6.54 -10.19 0.59
N TRP A 291 7.16 -9.41 -0.29
CA TRP A 291 8.50 -9.69 -0.82
C TRP A 291 9.58 -9.66 0.28
N LEU A 292 9.59 -8.64 1.13
CA LEU A 292 10.57 -8.50 2.23
C LEU A 292 10.52 -9.67 3.23
N ASN A 293 9.33 -10.23 3.45
CA ASN A 293 9.13 -11.32 4.41
C ASN A 293 9.42 -12.72 3.83
N HIS A 294 9.53 -12.87 2.51
CA HIS A 294 9.68 -14.18 1.84
C HIS A 294 10.94 -14.29 0.96
N VAL A 295 11.65 -13.20 0.67
CA VAL A 295 12.83 -13.20 -0.21
C VAL A 295 14.06 -12.75 0.56
N GLN A 296 15.06 -13.63 0.65
CA GLN A 296 16.40 -13.24 1.08
C GLN A 296 17.07 -12.43 -0.02
N THR A 297 17.59 -11.25 0.32
CA THR A 297 18.29 -10.35 -0.60
C THR A 297 19.56 -9.80 0.05
N ASP A 298 20.59 -9.63 -0.77
CA ASP A 298 21.86 -8.96 -0.42
C ASP A 298 21.93 -7.53 -0.96
N ALA A 299 20.82 -6.98 -1.46
CA ALA A 299 20.70 -5.60 -1.90
C ALA A 299 20.70 -4.63 -0.71
N GLU A 300 21.50 -3.57 -0.81
CA GLU A 300 21.54 -2.48 0.16
C GLU A 300 20.49 -1.40 -0.16
N PHE A 301 20.13 -1.25 -1.43
CA PHE A 301 19.12 -0.31 -1.90
C PHE A 301 18.09 -0.97 -2.82
N LEU A 302 16.84 -0.51 -2.69
CA LEU A 302 15.73 -0.87 -3.57
C LEU A 302 15.34 0.33 -4.43
N VAL A 303 15.07 0.07 -5.70
CA VAL A 303 14.42 1.01 -6.62
C VAL A 303 13.01 0.48 -6.90
N ILE A 304 11.98 1.13 -6.37
CA ILE A 304 10.58 0.74 -6.58
C ILE A 304 9.97 1.64 -7.66
N LEU A 305 9.34 1.03 -8.66
CA LEU A 305 8.73 1.67 -9.83
C LEU A 305 7.26 1.25 -9.98
N ASP A 306 6.48 2.04 -10.73
CA ASP A 306 5.17 1.62 -11.23
C ASP A 306 5.31 0.86 -12.55
N ALA A 307 4.30 0.04 -12.90
CA ALA A 307 4.34 -0.78 -14.12
C ALA A 307 4.22 0.06 -15.41
N ASP A 308 3.52 1.20 -15.36
CA ASP A 308 3.33 2.14 -16.47
C ASP A 308 4.50 3.13 -16.64
N MET A 309 5.72 2.58 -16.62
CA MET A 309 6.97 3.33 -16.74
C MET A 309 7.85 2.84 -17.88
N ILE A 310 8.45 3.77 -18.63
CA ILE A 310 9.55 3.51 -19.59
C ILE A 310 10.85 4.09 -19.02
N MET A 311 11.88 3.27 -18.86
CA MET A 311 13.22 3.73 -18.48
C MET A 311 14.01 4.27 -19.69
N ARG A 312 14.80 5.32 -19.45
CA ARG A 312 15.66 6.02 -20.42
C ARG A 312 17.14 5.99 -20.04
N GLY A 313 17.45 5.59 -18.81
CA GLY A 313 18.79 5.50 -18.24
C GLY A 313 18.73 4.92 -16.83
N PRO A 314 19.88 4.73 -16.16
CA PRO A 314 19.92 4.12 -14.84
C PRO A 314 19.38 5.08 -13.77
N ILE A 315 18.90 4.51 -12.68
CA ILE A 315 18.43 5.17 -11.46
C ILE A 315 19.27 4.58 -10.33
N THR A 316 20.24 5.35 -9.83
CA THR A 316 21.21 4.85 -8.86
C THR A 316 21.17 5.65 -7.54
N PRO A 317 21.37 5.00 -6.38
CA PRO A 317 21.43 5.70 -5.09
C PRO A 317 22.49 6.80 -5.05
N TRP A 318 23.66 6.58 -5.65
CA TRP A 318 24.79 7.51 -5.59
C TRP A 318 24.63 8.74 -6.49
N GLU A 319 24.02 8.62 -7.67
CA GLU A 319 23.71 9.78 -8.55
C GLU A 319 22.64 10.69 -7.93
N TYR A 320 21.66 10.11 -7.23
CA TYR A 320 20.53 10.85 -6.69
C TYR A 320 20.64 11.20 -5.20
N GLY A 321 21.62 10.64 -4.48
CA GLY A 321 21.95 10.96 -3.09
C GLY A 321 21.25 10.12 -2.02
N ALA A 322 20.57 9.03 -2.41
CA ALA A 322 19.79 8.20 -1.49
C ALA A 322 20.70 7.53 -0.43
N LYS A 323 20.29 7.59 0.83
CA LYS A 323 21.03 7.08 1.99
C LYS A 323 20.06 6.70 3.12
N ARG A 324 20.57 6.06 4.17
CA ARG A 324 19.78 5.69 5.36
C ARG A 324 19.03 6.91 5.94
N GLY A 325 17.74 6.73 6.25
CA GLY A 325 16.83 7.79 6.70
C GLY A 325 16.43 8.82 5.63
N HIS A 326 17.03 8.77 4.43
CA HIS A 326 16.85 9.77 3.36
C HIS A 326 16.65 9.08 1.99
N PRO A 327 15.49 8.45 1.77
CA PRO A 327 15.11 7.95 0.46
C PRO A 327 15.04 9.07 -0.59
N VAL A 328 15.27 8.74 -1.86
CA VAL A 328 14.98 9.65 -2.98
C VAL A 328 13.60 9.33 -3.54
N SER A 329 12.84 10.36 -3.91
CA SER A 329 11.58 10.18 -4.65
C SER A 329 11.25 11.41 -5.52
N THR A 330 10.14 11.35 -6.27
CA THR A 330 9.70 12.43 -7.18
C THR A 330 8.44 13.11 -6.64
N PRO A 331 8.22 14.42 -6.88
CA PRO A 331 7.15 15.14 -6.21
C PRO A 331 5.77 14.86 -6.80
N TYR A 332 4.84 14.50 -5.91
CA TYR A 332 3.41 14.34 -6.18
C TYR A 332 2.64 15.49 -5.51
N GLU A 333 2.77 16.70 -6.06
CA GLU A 333 2.22 17.96 -5.49
C GLU A 333 0.70 17.93 -5.23
N TYR A 334 -0.02 17.04 -5.92
CA TYR A 334 -1.46 16.81 -5.73
C TYR A 334 -1.80 16.14 -4.39
N LEU A 335 -0.81 15.65 -3.63
CA LEU A 335 -0.98 15.15 -2.27
C LEU A 335 -1.16 16.29 -1.25
N ILE A 336 -2.16 17.15 -1.48
CA ILE A 336 -2.46 18.35 -0.68
C ILE A 336 -2.83 18.04 0.78
N GLY A 337 -3.19 16.79 1.09
CA GLY A 337 -3.47 16.26 2.42
C GLY A 337 -2.29 16.37 3.40
N CYS A 338 -1.04 16.42 2.89
CA CYS A 338 0.14 16.69 3.72
C CYS A 338 0.09 18.08 4.40
N ASP A 339 -0.58 19.06 3.80
CA ASP A 339 -0.59 20.44 4.27
C ASP A 339 -1.82 20.77 5.15
N ASN A 340 -2.76 19.83 5.32
CA ASN A 340 -4.08 20.12 5.89
C ASN A 340 -4.48 19.21 7.06
N ILE A 341 -5.78 19.04 7.31
CA ILE A 341 -6.33 18.22 8.40
C ILE A 341 -5.96 16.73 8.26
N LEU A 342 -5.82 16.21 7.04
CA LEU A 342 -5.57 14.79 6.78
C LEU A 342 -4.27 14.32 7.43
N ALA A 343 -3.18 15.09 7.30
CA ALA A 343 -1.92 14.82 7.99
C ALA A 343 -2.03 14.87 9.51
N LYS A 344 -2.87 15.75 10.07
CA LYS A 344 -3.08 15.89 11.53
C LYS A 344 -3.91 14.75 12.13
N ILE A 345 -4.72 14.07 11.31
CA ILE A 345 -5.45 12.86 11.69
C ILE A 345 -4.51 11.65 11.59
N HIS A 346 -3.82 11.50 10.46
CA HIS A 346 -3.14 10.24 10.10
C HIS A 346 -1.65 10.16 10.45
N THR A 347 -1.01 11.23 10.93
CA THR A 347 0.36 11.12 11.48
C THR A 347 0.60 12.01 12.71
N ARG A 348 1.41 11.48 13.65
CA ARG A 348 2.00 12.18 14.78
C ARG A 348 2.97 13.28 14.34
N ASN A 349 3.50 13.20 13.12
CA ASN A 349 4.53 14.09 12.57
C ASN A 349 4.06 14.81 11.29
N PRO A 350 3.02 15.68 11.29
CA PRO A 350 2.52 16.32 10.06
C PRO A 350 3.60 17.10 9.28
N SER A 351 4.54 17.73 9.98
CA SER A 351 5.71 18.42 9.39
C SER A 351 6.80 17.48 8.84
N ALA A 352 6.49 16.19 8.68
CA ALA A 352 7.28 15.18 7.99
C ALA A 352 6.55 14.52 6.80
N CYS A 353 5.35 15.00 6.44
CA CYS A 353 4.61 14.51 5.28
C CYS A 353 5.21 15.06 3.97
N ASP A 354 6.16 14.33 3.40
CA ASP A 354 6.69 14.64 2.06
C ASP A 354 5.66 14.27 0.98
N LYS A 355 5.39 15.18 0.03
CA LYS A 355 4.49 14.94 -1.12
C LYS A 355 5.21 14.19 -2.24
N VAL A 356 5.33 12.87 -2.14
CA VAL A 356 6.22 12.08 -3.00
C VAL A 356 5.60 10.80 -3.56
N GLY A 357 6.16 10.31 -4.66
CA GLY A 357 5.84 9.01 -5.22
C GLY A 357 6.49 8.75 -6.59
N GLY A 358 5.89 7.81 -7.32
CA GLY A 358 6.37 7.33 -8.63
C GLY A 358 7.60 6.44 -8.46
N VAL A 359 8.77 7.05 -8.57
CA VAL A 359 10.06 6.40 -8.31
C VAL A 359 10.42 6.53 -6.83
N ILE A 360 10.82 5.43 -6.19
CA ILE A 360 11.32 5.42 -4.81
C ILE A 360 12.69 4.74 -4.81
N ILE A 361 13.72 5.41 -4.29
CA ILE A 361 15.04 4.81 -4.01
C ILE A 361 15.24 4.79 -2.50
N MET A 362 15.23 3.61 -1.87
CA MET A 362 15.24 3.46 -0.42
C MET A 362 16.26 2.41 0.03
N HIS A 363 16.94 2.65 1.15
CA HIS A 363 17.87 1.68 1.73
C HIS A 363 17.09 0.53 2.41
N ILE A 364 17.55 -0.73 2.29
CA ILE A 364 16.85 -1.94 2.77
C ILE A 364 16.40 -1.85 4.24
N ASP A 365 17.25 -1.34 5.14
CA ASP A 365 16.92 -1.22 6.57
C ASP A 365 15.87 -0.14 6.88
N ASP A 366 15.71 0.88 6.02
CA ASP A 366 14.59 1.82 6.12
C ASP A 366 13.31 1.13 5.64
N LEU A 367 13.41 0.44 4.49
CA LEU A 367 12.30 -0.29 3.87
C LEU A 367 11.72 -1.38 4.79
N ARG A 368 12.57 -2.09 5.55
CA ARG A 368 12.18 -3.06 6.59
C ARG A 368 11.35 -2.43 7.72
N ARG A 369 11.66 -1.21 8.13
CA ARG A 369 10.90 -0.45 9.15
C ARG A 369 9.61 0.16 8.56
N PHE A 370 9.65 0.51 7.28
CA PHE A 370 8.63 1.25 6.58
C PHE A 370 7.47 0.39 6.05
N ALA A 371 7.74 -0.77 5.46
CA ALA A 371 6.75 -1.46 4.61
C ALA A 371 5.47 -1.90 5.34
N LEU A 372 5.55 -2.29 6.61
CA LEU A 372 4.37 -2.63 7.42
C LEU A 372 3.54 -1.39 7.75
N LEU A 373 4.20 -0.27 8.10
CA LEU A 373 3.53 1.01 8.35
C LEU A 373 2.89 1.55 7.08
N TRP A 374 3.52 1.37 5.91
CA TRP A 374 2.95 1.79 4.63
C TRP A 374 1.63 1.05 4.35
N LEU A 375 1.59 -0.27 4.50
CA LEU A 375 0.34 -1.03 4.36
C LEU A 375 -0.71 -0.54 5.36
N HIS A 376 -0.36 -0.49 6.65
CA HIS A 376 -1.28 -0.10 7.71
C HIS A 376 -1.85 1.32 7.54
N LYS A 377 -1.00 2.32 7.22
CA LYS A 377 -1.44 3.69 6.95
C LYS A 377 -2.24 3.82 5.65
N SER A 378 -2.00 2.94 4.67
CA SER A 378 -2.84 2.88 3.48
C SER A 378 -4.25 2.39 3.82
N GLU A 379 -4.37 1.38 4.69
CA GLU A 379 -5.66 0.89 5.20
C GLU A 379 -6.36 1.92 6.10
N GLU A 380 -5.62 2.64 6.94
CA GLU A 380 -6.13 3.70 7.82
C GLU A 380 -6.75 4.86 7.02
N VAL A 381 -6.04 5.37 6.00
CA VAL A 381 -6.58 6.43 5.11
C VAL A 381 -7.73 5.88 4.24
N ARG A 382 -7.70 4.59 3.87
CA ARG A 382 -8.78 3.92 3.12
C ARG A 382 -10.03 3.66 3.97
N ALA A 383 -9.90 3.63 5.30
CA ALA A 383 -11.03 3.57 6.22
C ALA A 383 -11.71 4.94 6.38
N ASP A 384 -10.96 6.05 6.32
CA ASP A 384 -11.50 7.42 6.47
C ASP A 384 -12.21 7.93 5.20
N LYS A 385 -13.37 7.34 4.95
CA LYS A 385 -14.29 7.73 3.87
C LYS A 385 -14.95 9.09 4.09
N ALA A 386 -14.77 9.72 5.26
CA ALA A 386 -15.30 11.06 5.54
C ALA A 386 -14.42 12.16 4.93
N HIS A 387 -13.10 11.96 4.89
CA HIS A 387 -12.15 12.96 4.42
C HIS A 387 -11.72 12.82 2.94
N TYR A 388 -12.35 11.94 2.17
CA TYR A 388 -12.05 11.68 0.75
C TYR A 388 -12.13 12.89 -0.20
N ALA A 389 -12.81 13.97 0.21
CA ALA A 389 -13.13 15.14 -0.61
C ALA A 389 -11.92 15.69 -1.38
N THR A 390 -12.10 16.04 -2.65
CA THR A 390 -11.02 16.50 -3.55
C THR A 390 -10.26 17.74 -3.02
N ASN A 391 -10.89 18.58 -2.21
CA ASN A 391 -10.26 19.73 -1.56
C ASN A 391 -9.45 19.38 -0.29
N ILE A 392 -9.50 18.12 0.17
CA ILE A 392 -8.74 17.57 1.29
C ILE A 392 -7.65 16.62 0.76
N THR A 393 -7.99 15.74 -0.17
CA THR A 393 -7.10 14.69 -0.71
C THR A 393 -6.42 15.04 -2.02
N GLY A 394 -6.95 15.97 -2.81
CA GLY A 394 -6.57 16.11 -4.22
C GLY A 394 -7.04 14.96 -5.13
N ASP A 395 -7.78 13.97 -4.59
CA ASP A 395 -8.37 12.90 -5.40
C ASP A 395 -9.47 13.48 -6.29
N ILE A 396 -9.19 13.59 -7.59
CA ILE A 396 -10.12 14.08 -8.62
C ILE A 396 -11.38 13.21 -8.76
N TYR A 397 -11.38 12.00 -8.19
CA TYR A 397 -12.52 11.08 -8.18
C TYR A 397 -13.32 11.12 -6.87
N ASN A 398 -12.82 11.75 -5.80
CA ASN A 398 -13.45 11.78 -4.46
C ASN A 398 -13.86 10.37 -3.98
N SER A 399 -12.94 9.40 -4.09
CA SER A 399 -13.21 7.97 -3.87
C SER A 399 -12.13 7.25 -3.06
N GLY A 400 -11.13 7.99 -2.59
CA GLY A 400 -9.98 7.46 -1.86
C GLY A 400 -9.07 6.63 -2.76
N TRP A 401 -8.95 6.98 -4.04
CA TRP A 401 -8.18 6.20 -5.02
C TRP A 401 -6.67 6.25 -4.74
N ILE A 402 -6.19 7.33 -4.12
CA ILE A 402 -4.78 7.60 -3.78
C ILE A 402 -4.45 7.40 -2.29
N SER A 403 -5.23 6.56 -1.59
CA SER A 403 -5.04 6.26 -0.16
C SER A 403 -3.69 5.58 0.14
N GLU A 404 -3.13 4.82 -0.82
CA GLU A 404 -1.83 4.18 -0.74
C GLU A 404 -0.66 5.16 -0.90
N MET A 405 -0.87 6.27 -1.63
CA MET A 405 0.09 7.37 -1.74
C MET A 405 0.13 8.17 -0.43
N TYR A 406 -1.02 8.45 0.17
CA TYR A 406 -1.08 9.03 1.52
C TYR A 406 -0.52 8.08 2.59
N GLY A 407 -0.84 6.79 2.49
CA GLY A 407 -0.25 5.75 3.33
C GLY A 407 1.27 5.73 3.25
N TYR A 408 1.85 5.96 2.07
CA TYR A 408 3.31 6.11 1.89
C TYR A 408 3.83 7.32 2.67
N SER A 409 3.29 8.51 2.42
CA SER A 409 3.76 9.76 3.04
C SER A 409 3.57 9.78 4.56
N PHE A 410 2.45 9.28 5.09
CA PHE A 410 2.21 9.23 6.53
C PHE A 410 3.05 8.16 7.22
N ALA A 411 3.26 6.98 6.61
CA ALA A 411 4.18 5.98 7.16
C ALA A 411 5.63 6.48 7.18
N ALA A 412 6.05 7.24 6.17
CA ALA A 412 7.37 7.85 6.13
C ALA A 412 7.53 8.92 7.23
N ALA A 413 6.48 9.71 7.46
CA ALA A 413 6.40 10.70 8.53
C ALA A 413 6.51 10.07 9.93
N GLU A 414 5.82 8.97 10.21
CA GLU A 414 5.87 8.27 11.52
C GLU A 414 7.30 7.88 11.92
N ILE A 415 8.09 7.32 10.98
CA ILE A 415 9.50 6.95 11.22
C ILE A 415 10.51 8.02 10.81
N ASN A 416 10.05 9.25 10.53
CA ASN A 416 10.85 10.44 10.20
C ASN A 416 11.86 10.23 9.05
N LEU A 417 11.46 9.50 8.01
CA LEU A 417 12.20 9.47 6.74
C LEU A 417 12.06 10.85 6.05
N ARG A 418 13.16 11.39 5.53
CA ARG A 418 13.18 12.71 4.89
C ARG A 418 13.62 12.62 3.44
N HIS A 419 12.69 12.86 2.52
CA HIS A 419 12.92 12.59 1.11
C HIS A 419 13.86 13.61 0.45
N ILE A 420 14.80 13.09 -0.33
CA ILE A 420 15.54 13.87 -1.31
C ILE A 420 14.66 13.92 -2.56
N ILE A 421 13.88 15.00 -2.69
CA ILE A 421 12.90 15.17 -3.77
C ILE A 421 13.60 15.62 -5.05
N ARG A 422 13.50 14.81 -6.11
CA ARG A 422 14.18 15.04 -7.41
C ARG A 422 13.17 15.21 -8.54
N ARG A 423 13.11 16.42 -9.12
CA ARG A 423 12.24 16.78 -10.26
C ARG A 423 12.79 16.35 -11.63
N ASP A 424 14.00 15.80 -11.65
CA ASP A 424 14.78 15.46 -12.85
C ASP A 424 14.85 13.95 -13.15
N ILE A 425 14.29 13.09 -12.28
CA ILE A 425 14.25 11.63 -12.51
C ILE A 425 13.12 11.25 -13.48
N MET A 426 11.91 11.78 -13.27
CA MET A 426 10.69 11.29 -13.91
C MET A 426 9.88 12.44 -14.52
N ILE A 427 9.26 12.20 -15.67
CA ILE A 427 8.30 13.11 -16.29
C ILE A 427 7.07 12.34 -16.80
N TYR A 428 5.90 12.96 -16.72
CA TYR A 428 4.71 12.50 -17.44
C TYR A 428 4.80 12.98 -18.90
N PRO A 429 4.70 12.09 -19.90
CA PRO A 429 4.54 12.51 -21.29
C PRO A 429 3.44 13.56 -21.45
N GLY A 430 3.64 14.54 -22.33
CA GLY A 430 2.77 15.71 -22.47
C GLY A 430 2.98 16.84 -21.44
N TYR A 431 3.84 16.68 -20.43
CA TYR A 431 4.23 17.77 -19.51
C TYR A 431 5.45 18.51 -20.06
N VAL A 432 5.51 19.83 -19.83
CA VAL A 432 6.68 20.65 -20.20
C VAL A 432 7.89 20.21 -19.38
N PRO A 433 9.03 19.87 -20.00
CA PRO A 433 10.24 19.47 -19.29
C PRO A 433 10.90 20.65 -18.57
N LEU A 434 11.66 20.35 -17.52
CA LEU A 434 12.56 21.33 -16.90
C LEU A 434 13.78 21.55 -17.82
N PRO A 435 14.22 22.81 -18.05
CA PRO A 435 15.35 23.11 -18.94
C PRO A 435 16.61 22.30 -18.62
N GLY A 436 17.05 21.50 -19.58
CA GLY A 436 18.26 20.66 -19.47
C GLY A 436 18.12 19.38 -18.63
N ALA A 437 16.93 19.04 -18.12
CA ALA A 437 16.73 17.87 -17.27
C ALA A 437 16.79 16.54 -18.06
N LYS A 438 17.70 15.65 -17.67
CA LYS A 438 17.94 14.36 -18.34
C LYS A 438 17.12 13.23 -17.71
N TYR A 439 15.80 13.33 -17.85
CA TYR A 439 14.82 12.37 -17.32
C TYR A 439 15.21 10.90 -17.56
N ARG A 440 15.20 10.11 -16.49
CA ARG A 440 15.47 8.66 -16.48
C ARG A 440 14.22 7.82 -16.69
N VAL A 441 13.02 8.37 -16.45
CA VAL A 441 11.75 7.65 -16.54
C VAL A 441 10.66 8.51 -17.20
N PHE A 442 9.90 7.91 -18.13
CA PHE A 442 8.56 8.37 -18.49
C PHE A 442 7.52 7.61 -17.66
N HIS A 443 6.59 8.31 -17.01
CA HIS A 443 5.43 7.70 -16.35
C HIS A 443 4.19 7.98 -17.21
N TYR A 444 3.68 6.98 -17.93
CA TYR A 444 2.55 7.15 -18.87
C TYR A 444 1.18 6.91 -18.22
N GLY A 445 1.05 7.27 -16.94
CA GLY A 445 -0.15 7.06 -16.13
C GLY A 445 -1.34 7.96 -16.46
N LEU A 446 -1.11 9.01 -17.24
CA LEU A 446 -2.10 10.00 -17.66
C LEU A 446 -2.19 10.04 -19.20
N ARG A 447 -3.32 10.56 -19.72
CA ARG A 447 -3.49 10.81 -21.15
C ARG A 447 -2.54 11.89 -21.66
N PHE A 448 -1.90 11.64 -22.80
CA PHE A 448 -1.03 12.60 -23.47
C PHE A 448 -1.19 12.54 -25.00
N GLY A 449 -0.59 13.48 -25.73
CA GLY A 449 -0.71 13.51 -27.19
C GLY A 449 0.10 14.62 -27.87
N VAL A 450 0.21 14.52 -29.20
CA VAL A 450 0.97 15.40 -30.09
C VAL A 450 0.17 15.60 -31.37
N GLY A 451 -0.32 16.83 -31.59
CA GLY A 451 -1.24 17.14 -32.70
C GLY A 451 -2.52 16.30 -32.61
N ASN A 452 -2.82 15.56 -33.68
CA ASN A 452 -4.00 14.67 -33.75
C ASN A 452 -3.76 13.28 -33.12
N TRP A 453 -2.54 12.95 -32.72
CA TRP A 453 -2.23 11.68 -32.04
C TRP A 453 -2.39 11.83 -30.52
N SER A 454 -2.96 10.82 -29.86
CA SER A 454 -2.98 10.74 -28.39
C SER A 454 -2.95 9.30 -27.91
N PHE A 455 -2.41 9.10 -26.71
CA PHE A 455 -2.40 7.84 -26.00
C PHE A 455 -2.98 8.04 -24.60
N ASP A 456 -3.80 7.07 -24.17
CA ASP A 456 -4.33 6.95 -22.81
C ASP A 456 -4.27 5.47 -22.44
N LYS A 457 -3.62 5.12 -21.31
CA LYS A 457 -3.54 3.70 -20.89
C LYS A 457 -4.92 3.12 -20.57
N ALA A 458 -5.90 3.94 -20.20
CA ALA A 458 -7.24 3.49 -19.85
C ALA A 458 -7.98 2.85 -21.03
N ASP A 459 -7.73 3.32 -22.26
CA ASP A 459 -8.32 2.79 -23.49
C ASP A 459 -7.88 1.33 -23.78
N TRP A 460 -6.82 0.85 -23.13
CA TRP A 460 -6.18 -0.47 -23.36
C TRP A 460 -6.31 -1.43 -22.16
N ARG A 461 -7.23 -1.17 -21.23
CA ARG A 461 -7.49 -2.02 -20.04
C ARG A 461 -7.91 -3.45 -20.37
N ASN A 462 -8.69 -3.64 -21.44
CA ASN A 462 -9.25 -4.95 -21.79
C ASN A 462 -8.58 -5.57 -23.03
N ALA A 463 -7.46 -5.00 -23.50
CA ALA A 463 -6.84 -5.35 -24.77
C ALA A 463 -5.63 -6.29 -24.58
N ASP A 464 -5.75 -7.55 -25.00
CA ASP A 464 -4.64 -8.51 -24.99
C ASP A 464 -3.67 -8.28 -26.18
N VAL A 465 -2.94 -7.16 -26.13
CA VAL A 465 -1.93 -6.79 -27.15
C VAL A 465 -0.64 -7.60 -27.05
N VAL A 466 -0.51 -8.48 -26.05
CA VAL A 466 0.68 -9.31 -25.78
C VAL A 466 0.55 -10.70 -26.40
N ASN A 467 -0.64 -11.31 -26.36
CA ASN A 467 -0.92 -12.57 -27.05
C ASN A 467 -1.49 -12.37 -28.46
N THR A 468 -2.12 -11.22 -28.76
CA THR A 468 -2.53 -10.90 -30.14
C THR A 468 -1.31 -10.52 -30.97
N CYS A 469 -0.81 -11.45 -31.78
CA CYS A 469 0.39 -11.24 -32.60
C CYS A 469 0.32 -9.97 -33.46
N TRP A 470 1.39 -9.17 -33.39
CA TRP A 470 1.55 -7.88 -34.09
C TRP A 470 0.58 -6.77 -33.66
N ALA A 471 -0.22 -6.96 -32.62
CA ALA A 471 -0.97 -5.87 -32.00
C ALA A 471 -0.01 -4.80 -31.44
N LYS A 472 -0.41 -3.54 -31.60
CA LYS A 472 0.35 -2.34 -31.24
C LYS A 472 -0.59 -1.17 -30.96
N PHE A 473 -0.07 -0.13 -30.32
CA PHE A 473 -0.78 1.13 -30.08
C PHE A 473 -0.74 2.03 -31.33
N PRO A 474 -1.56 3.11 -31.39
CA PRO A 474 -1.55 4.04 -32.51
C PRO A 474 -0.16 4.65 -32.70
N GLU A 475 0.35 4.69 -33.92
CA GLU A 475 1.70 5.16 -34.18
C GLU A 475 1.82 6.68 -33.92
N PRO A 476 2.79 7.13 -33.11
CA PRO A 476 3.02 8.55 -32.90
C PRO A 476 3.57 9.22 -34.17
N PRO A 477 3.37 10.54 -34.34
CA PRO A 477 3.89 11.31 -35.46
C PRO A 477 5.41 11.24 -35.53
N ASP A 478 5.98 11.57 -36.69
CA ASP A 478 7.43 11.60 -36.82
C ASP A 478 8.05 12.85 -36.16
N PRO A 479 9.12 12.72 -35.36
CA PRO A 479 9.87 13.84 -34.80
C PRO A 479 10.22 14.95 -35.81
N VAL A 480 10.45 14.61 -37.08
CA VAL A 480 10.77 15.57 -38.14
C VAL A 480 9.59 16.50 -38.48
N THR A 481 8.34 16.09 -38.25
CA THR A 481 7.17 16.96 -38.51
C THR A 481 6.86 17.95 -37.39
N ILE A 482 7.60 17.90 -36.26
CA ILE A 482 7.41 18.78 -35.10
C ILE A 482 8.08 20.15 -35.34
N MET A 483 7.49 20.92 -36.25
CA MET A 483 7.83 22.31 -36.51
C MET A 483 7.16 23.23 -35.48
N LYS A 484 7.89 23.58 -34.42
CA LYS A 484 7.50 24.61 -33.45
C LYS A 484 8.63 25.59 -33.21
N GLN A 485 8.27 26.87 -33.09
CA GLN A 485 9.16 27.96 -32.67
C GLN A 485 9.40 27.91 -31.15
N ASP A 486 8.38 27.50 -30.40
CA ASP A 486 8.44 27.17 -28.97
C ASP A 486 9.28 25.89 -28.77
N LEU A 487 10.43 26.04 -28.09
CA LEU A 487 11.37 24.96 -27.80
C LEU A 487 10.85 24.01 -26.70
N ASP A 488 10.17 24.54 -25.70
CA ASP A 488 9.66 23.79 -24.54
C ASP A 488 8.51 22.86 -24.98
N ALA A 489 7.58 23.40 -25.79
CA ALA A 489 6.52 22.60 -26.40
C ALA A 489 7.02 21.71 -27.55
N ARG A 490 8.24 21.89 -28.05
CA ARG A 490 8.91 20.97 -28.98
C ARG A 490 9.54 19.81 -28.22
N GLU A 491 10.29 20.07 -27.15
CA GLU A 491 10.94 19.02 -26.35
C GLU A 491 9.89 18.11 -25.68
N ARG A 492 8.84 18.70 -25.08
CA ARG A 492 7.65 17.99 -24.58
C ARG A 492 7.06 17.01 -25.60
N ASP A 493 6.88 17.45 -26.85
CA ASP A 493 6.27 16.64 -27.91
C ASP A 493 7.24 15.53 -28.37
N LEU A 494 8.55 15.81 -28.42
CA LEU A 494 9.58 14.81 -28.72
C LEU A 494 9.65 13.71 -27.65
N LEU A 495 9.68 14.07 -26.37
CA LEU A 495 9.62 13.12 -25.24
C LEU A 495 8.33 12.28 -25.27
N SER A 496 7.21 12.88 -25.67
CA SER A 496 5.93 12.19 -25.85
C SER A 496 5.97 11.16 -26.98
N ILE A 497 6.55 11.52 -28.14
CA ILE A 497 6.76 10.61 -29.26
C ILE A 497 7.72 9.47 -28.85
N GLU A 498 8.79 9.77 -28.11
CA GLU A 498 9.75 8.79 -27.61
C GLU A 498 9.07 7.72 -26.76
N CYS A 499 8.23 8.11 -25.80
CA CYS A 499 7.46 7.19 -24.96
C CYS A 499 6.51 6.29 -25.78
N GLY A 500 5.78 6.87 -26.75
CA GLY A 500 4.90 6.11 -27.64
C GLY A 500 5.66 5.12 -28.54
N ARG A 501 6.81 5.55 -29.09
CA ARG A 501 7.68 4.69 -29.91
C ARG A 501 8.31 3.57 -29.08
N ALA A 502 8.70 3.82 -27.82
CA ALA A 502 9.24 2.81 -26.92
C ALA A 502 8.24 1.68 -26.63
N LEU A 503 6.97 2.02 -26.38
CA LEU A 503 5.89 1.04 -26.17
C LEU A 503 5.65 0.16 -27.41
N ASN A 504 5.50 0.77 -28.60
CA ASN A 504 5.33 0.01 -29.84
C ASN A 504 6.57 -0.84 -30.19
N LYS A 505 7.78 -0.35 -29.87
CA LYS A 505 9.03 -1.10 -30.06
C LYS A 505 9.10 -2.32 -29.12
N ALA A 506 8.68 -2.17 -27.87
CA ALA A 506 8.63 -3.26 -26.90
C ALA A 506 7.71 -4.40 -27.36
N LEU A 507 6.48 -4.05 -27.79
CA LEU A 507 5.52 -5.02 -28.34
C LEU A 507 6.05 -5.70 -29.62
N TYR A 508 6.59 -4.93 -30.58
CA TYR A 508 7.19 -5.51 -31.79
C TYR A 508 8.31 -6.52 -31.48
N LEU A 509 9.20 -6.20 -30.52
CA LEU A 509 10.28 -7.10 -30.09
C LEU A 509 9.80 -8.26 -29.20
N HIS A 510 8.64 -8.15 -28.57
CA HIS A 510 7.97 -9.27 -27.92
C HIS A 510 7.39 -10.25 -28.96
N HIS A 511 6.56 -9.76 -29.88
CA HIS A 511 5.96 -10.54 -30.98
C HIS A 511 7.01 -11.23 -31.85
N LYS A 512 8.11 -10.54 -32.18
CA LYS A 512 9.24 -11.12 -32.90
C LYS A 512 9.93 -12.25 -32.12
N ARG A 513 10.08 -12.15 -30.80
CA ARG A 513 10.69 -13.20 -29.95
C ARG A 513 9.77 -14.40 -29.73
N ARG A 514 8.46 -14.22 -29.77
CA ARG A 514 7.47 -15.31 -29.74
C ARG A 514 7.31 -16.05 -31.07
N ASN A 515 8.12 -15.72 -32.09
CA ASN A 515 7.98 -16.24 -33.45
C ASN A 515 6.55 -16.12 -33.99
N CYS A 516 5.88 -14.99 -33.72
CA CYS A 516 4.57 -14.69 -34.31
C CYS A 516 4.62 -14.90 -35.83
N PRO A 517 3.61 -15.57 -36.44
CA PRO A 517 3.62 -15.87 -37.87
C PRO A 517 3.75 -14.57 -38.66
N ARG A 518 4.51 -14.60 -39.77
CA ARG A 518 4.62 -13.43 -40.63
C ARG A 518 3.24 -13.03 -41.15
N LEU A 519 3.02 -11.74 -41.32
CA LEU A 519 1.86 -11.22 -42.04
C LEU A 519 2.07 -11.56 -43.53
N ASP A 520 1.56 -12.72 -43.96
CA ASP A 520 1.63 -13.15 -45.36
C ASP A 520 0.87 -12.14 -46.24
N PRO A 521 1.52 -11.49 -47.22
CA PRO A 521 0.91 -10.44 -48.03
C PRO A 521 0.06 -11.03 -49.16
N ILE A 522 -0.88 -11.92 -48.84
CA ILE A 522 -1.72 -12.62 -49.83
C ILE A 522 -3.21 -12.42 -49.50
N ARG A 523 -3.95 -11.96 -50.52
CA ARG A 523 -5.40 -11.71 -50.56
C ARG A 523 -5.93 -10.67 -49.56
N SER A 524 -5.86 -9.42 -50.03
CA SER A 524 -6.80 -8.37 -49.70
C SER A 524 -8.25 -8.71 -50.15
N THR A 525 -8.94 -9.62 -49.45
CA THR A 525 -10.40 -9.73 -49.58
C THR A 525 -11.07 -8.60 -48.81
N SER A 526 -11.20 -7.44 -49.46
CA SER A 526 -11.90 -6.26 -48.98
C SER A 526 -13.41 -6.53 -48.82
N LYS A 527 -13.82 -7.19 -47.72
CA LYS A 527 -15.22 -7.46 -47.38
C LYS A 527 -15.43 -7.88 -45.91
N LYS A 528 -15.26 -6.93 -44.98
CA LYS A 528 -16.00 -6.75 -43.69
C LYS A 528 -15.33 -5.71 -42.78
N ALA A 529 -15.29 -4.46 -43.24
CA ALA A 529 -14.90 -3.31 -42.41
C ALA A 529 -15.79 -2.07 -42.69
N ASP A 530 -17.02 -2.29 -43.19
CA ASP A 530 -17.99 -1.25 -43.58
C ASP A 530 -19.43 -1.73 -43.33
N GLN A 531 -19.82 -1.94 -42.07
CA GLN A 531 -21.23 -2.20 -41.69
C GLN A 531 -21.60 -1.68 -40.27
N VAL A 532 -21.26 -0.43 -39.94
CA VAL A 532 -22.05 0.36 -38.96
C VAL A 532 -22.14 1.82 -39.42
N SER A 533 -22.80 2.07 -40.56
CA SER A 533 -23.30 3.42 -40.92
C SER A 533 -24.39 3.33 -41.99
N ALA A 534 -25.42 4.17 -41.83
CA ALA A 534 -26.48 4.44 -42.81
C ALA A 534 -27.26 3.23 -43.39
N SER A 535 -28.16 2.65 -42.59
CA SER A 535 -29.49 2.33 -43.12
C SER A 535 -30.50 3.28 -42.47
N ASN A 536 -30.94 4.29 -43.22
CA ASN A 536 -32.04 5.18 -42.85
C ASN A 536 -32.64 5.80 -44.11
N LYS A 537 -33.66 5.13 -44.65
CA LYS A 537 -34.61 5.64 -45.66
C LYS A 537 -35.95 4.95 -45.46
N ILE A 538 -37.11 5.57 -45.69
CA ILE A 538 -37.47 6.99 -45.80
C ILE A 538 -38.97 7.00 -45.44
N GLU A 539 -39.45 8.03 -44.77
CA GLU A 539 -40.81 8.49 -45.03
C GLU A 539 -40.83 10.01 -45.13
N ARG A 540 -41.68 10.54 -46.01
CA ARG A 540 -41.68 11.95 -46.42
C ARG A 540 -42.89 12.67 -45.85
N VAL A 541 -42.69 13.92 -45.41
CA VAL A 541 -43.57 15.04 -45.79
C VAL A 541 -42.66 16.24 -46.13
N ALA A 542 -43.16 17.14 -46.98
CA ALA A 542 -42.52 18.38 -47.43
C ALA A 542 -42.51 19.45 -46.27
N GLN A 543 -41.90 20.65 -46.36
CA GLN A 543 -41.76 21.56 -47.51
C GLN A 543 -40.50 22.45 -47.51
N MET A 544 -40.20 22.97 -48.71
CA MET A 544 -39.73 24.32 -49.09
C MET A 544 -39.61 25.42 -47.99
N SER A 545 -38.72 26.43 -48.09
CA SER A 545 -37.68 26.76 -49.11
C SER A 545 -36.85 28.00 -48.70
N ARG A 546 -35.75 28.30 -49.43
CA ARG A 546 -34.93 29.55 -49.43
C ARG A 546 -34.15 29.79 -48.13
N SER A 547 -32.82 29.99 -48.12
CA SER A 547 -32.00 31.12 -48.67
C SER A 547 -32.36 32.47 -48.01
N THR A 548 -31.41 33.33 -47.61
CA THR A 548 -30.10 33.63 -48.26
C THR A 548 -29.04 34.14 -47.24
N SER A 549 -27.84 34.47 -47.72
CA SER A 549 -26.60 34.83 -47.01
C SER A 549 -26.46 36.28 -46.49
N ARG A 550 -25.34 36.54 -45.75
CA ARG A 550 -24.76 37.82 -45.26
C ARG A 550 -25.31 38.35 -43.92
N GLY A 551 -24.53 39.06 -43.10
CA GLY A 551 -23.05 39.24 -43.11
C GLY A 551 -22.54 40.50 -42.39
N ASN A 552 -21.29 40.42 -41.91
CA ASN A 552 -20.36 41.51 -41.52
C ASN A 552 -20.63 42.44 -40.31
N ASN A 553 -19.54 42.66 -39.55
CA ASN A 553 -19.13 43.88 -38.81
C ASN A 553 -20.00 44.33 -37.59
N GLU A 554 -19.56 45.20 -36.67
CA GLU A 554 -18.36 46.06 -36.49
C GLU A 554 -18.09 46.18 -34.93
N SER A 555 -16.86 46.08 -34.42
CA SER A 555 -15.85 47.13 -34.07
C SER A 555 -15.93 47.73 -32.63
N MET A 556 -14.75 47.84 -31.97
CA MET A 556 -14.25 48.84 -30.98
C MET A 556 -15.08 49.22 -29.72
N ASP A 557 -14.58 49.80 -28.61
CA ASP A 557 -13.36 49.74 -27.75
C ASP A 557 -13.78 50.43 -26.40
N GLU A 558 -13.01 50.88 -25.38
CA GLU A 558 -11.58 51.05 -25.03
C GLU A 558 -11.47 51.16 -23.47
N GLY A 559 -10.26 51.16 -22.88
CA GLY A 559 -9.97 51.62 -21.50
C GLY A 559 -10.05 50.54 -20.40
N SER A 560 -8.96 50.00 -19.83
CA SER A 560 -7.80 50.59 -19.12
C SER A 560 -8.02 50.89 -17.62
N GLU A 561 -7.54 49.98 -16.76
CA GLU A 561 -6.72 50.38 -15.59
C GLU A 561 -5.76 49.24 -15.15
N LYS A 562 -4.71 49.55 -14.39
CA LYS A 562 -3.65 48.61 -13.99
C LYS A 562 -3.50 48.52 -12.47
N THR A 563 -3.45 47.30 -11.95
CA THR A 563 -2.75 46.99 -10.68
C THR A 563 -1.89 45.74 -10.91
N VAL A 564 -0.66 45.73 -10.39
CA VAL A 564 0.32 44.66 -10.61
C VAL A 564 0.42 43.80 -9.35
N GLU A 565 0.12 42.51 -9.47
CA GLU A 565 0.37 41.53 -8.41
C GLU A 565 0.98 40.23 -8.98
N ARG A 566 1.62 39.44 -8.11
CA ARG A 566 2.52 38.33 -8.52
C ARG A 566 1.75 37.19 -9.22
N THR A 567 2.08 36.96 -10.49
CA THR A 567 1.62 35.78 -11.24
C THR A 567 2.35 34.51 -10.81
N ALA A 568 1.70 33.74 -9.92
CA ALA A 568 1.91 32.30 -9.90
C ALA A 568 1.41 31.70 -11.24
N VAL A 569 2.12 30.71 -11.79
CA VAL A 569 1.77 30.09 -13.09
C VAL A 569 0.61 29.10 -12.90
N THR A 570 -0.62 29.63 -12.92
CA THR A 570 -1.84 28.82 -12.83
C THR A 570 -2.04 27.99 -14.10
N VAL A 571 -1.81 26.68 -13.99
CA VAL A 571 -2.06 25.72 -15.08
C VAL A 571 -3.56 25.64 -15.37
N GLN A 572 -4.00 26.15 -16.52
CA GLN A 572 -5.39 26.02 -16.97
C GLN A 572 -5.69 24.60 -17.49
N PRO A 573 -6.73 23.91 -17.01
CA PRO A 573 -7.19 22.66 -17.61
C PRO A 573 -7.77 22.88 -19.01
N LEU A 574 -7.25 22.19 -20.01
CA LEU A 574 -7.70 22.29 -21.40
C LEU A 574 -9.20 21.96 -21.54
N HIS A 575 -9.90 22.78 -22.33
CA HIS A 575 -11.36 22.86 -22.34
C HIS A 575 -12.03 21.55 -22.83
N ARG A 576 -12.62 20.77 -21.92
CA ARG A 576 -13.44 19.59 -22.26
C ARG A 576 -14.65 20.01 -23.10
N SER A 577 -14.80 19.47 -24.30
CA SER A 577 -15.88 19.86 -25.23
C SER A 577 -17.27 19.42 -24.73
N ARG A 578 -18.07 20.38 -24.24
CA ARG A 578 -19.44 20.15 -23.73
C ARG A 578 -20.48 19.94 -24.85
N ARG A 579 -20.26 19.01 -25.79
CA ARG A 579 -21.21 18.71 -26.89
C ARG A 579 -21.53 17.24 -27.15
N LEU A 580 -21.33 16.32 -26.18
CA LEU A 580 -21.71 14.90 -26.32
C LEU A 580 -22.12 14.23 -24.99
N ALA A 581 -22.95 14.90 -24.17
CA ALA A 581 -23.35 14.40 -22.85
C ALA A 581 -24.78 14.76 -22.39
N ARG A 582 -25.69 15.16 -23.31
CA ARG A 582 -27.03 15.68 -22.95
C ARG A 582 -28.20 14.73 -23.22
N SER A 583 -27.98 13.61 -23.90
CA SER A 583 -29.03 12.63 -24.26
C SER A 583 -29.29 11.58 -23.15
N SER A 584 -28.24 10.97 -22.61
CA SER A 584 -28.35 9.83 -21.68
C SER A 584 -29.02 10.12 -20.33
N ARG A 585 -29.05 11.39 -19.89
CA ARG A 585 -29.65 11.77 -18.59
C ARG A 585 -31.20 11.80 -18.62
N MET A 586 -31.82 12.03 -19.77
CA MET A 586 -33.29 12.08 -19.86
C MET A 586 -33.94 10.72 -19.64
N TRP A 587 -33.30 9.64 -20.11
CA TRP A 587 -33.82 8.28 -19.93
C TRP A 587 -33.80 7.85 -18.46
N ILE A 588 -32.74 8.21 -17.72
CA ILE A 588 -32.65 7.96 -16.27
C ILE A 588 -33.78 8.68 -15.53
N ILE A 589 -34.04 9.96 -15.84
CA ILE A 589 -35.15 10.71 -15.25
C ILE A 589 -36.51 10.04 -15.55
N GLY A 590 -36.70 9.55 -16.78
CA GLY A 590 -37.90 8.80 -17.17
C GLY A 590 -38.09 7.50 -16.39
N VAL A 591 -37.02 6.72 -16.18
CA VAL A 591 -37.05 5.49 -15.38
C VAL A 591 -37.39 5.81 -13.91
N TRP A 592 -36.74 6.82 -13.31
CA TRP A 592 -37.03 7.23 -11.93
C TRP A 592 -38.48 7.71 -11.75
N ALA A 593 -39.00 8.50 -12.69
CA ALA A 593 -40.40 8.92 -12.67
C ALA A 593 -41.37 7.73 -12.76
N LEU A 594 -41.08 6.76 -13.64
CA LEU A 594 -41.88 5.54 -13.79
C LEU A 594 -41.87 4.70 -12.50
N SER A 595 -40.70 4.52 -11.87
CA SER A 595 -40.57 3.79 -10.59
C SER A 595 -41.38 4.45 -9.47
N ILE A 596 -41.40 5.78 -9.38
CA ILE A 596 -42.20 6.53 -8.40
C ILE A 596 -43.71 6.31 -8.66
N VAL A 597 -44.16 6.38 -9.92
CA VAL A 597 -45.57 6.12 -10.26
C VAL A 597 -45.99 4.69 -9.92
N VAL A 598 -45.16 3.69 -10.24
CA VAL A 598 -45.44 2.28 -9.88
C VAL A 598 -45.51 2.09 -8.37
N PHE A 599 -44.59 2.69 -7.61
CA PHE A 599 -44.58 2.62 -6.14
C PHE A 599 -45.85 3.24 -5.53
N LEU A 600 -46.28 4.40 -6.02
CA LEU A 600 -47.52 5.05 -5.58
C LEU A 600 -48.78 4.25 -5.95
N LEU A 601 -48.79 3.57 -7.10
CA LEU A 601 -49.89 2.67 -7.49
C LEU A 601 -49.98 1.45 -6.55
N VAL A 602 -48.85 0.80 -6.22
CA VAL A 602 -48.82 -0.32 -5.27
C VAL A 602 -49.31 0.10 -3.89
N ILE A 603 -48.90 1.27 -3.40
CA ILE A 603 -49.39 1.83 -2.13
C ILE A 603 -50.90 2.12 -2.18
N SER A 604 -51.40 2.66 -3.30
CA SER A 604 -52.84 2.91 -3.50
C SER A 604 -53.66 1.62 -3.48
N MET A 605 -53.14 0.53 -4.07
CA MET A 605 -53.77 -0.80 -4.01
C MET A 605 -53.85 -1.33 -2.57
N PHE A 606 -52.76 -1.25 -1.80
CA PHE A 606 -52.76 -1.65 -0.38
C PHE A 606 -53.80 -0.87 0.47
N PHE A 607 -53.88 0.46 0.30
CA PHE A 607 -54.84 1.26 1.06
C PHE A 607 -56.30 1.07 0.61
N THR A 608 -56.56 0.78 -0.66
CA THR A 608 -57.92 0.45 -1.13
C THR A 608 -58.36 -0.93 -0.67
N GLU A 609 -57.45 -1.91 -0.60
CA GLU A 609 -57.74 -3.24 -0.05
C GLU A 609 -58.01 -3.21 1.46
N GLN A 610 -57.21 -2.46 2.25
CA GLN A 610 -57.51 -2.23 3.67
C GLN A 610 -58.90 -1.61 3.88
N ARG A 611 -59.27 -0.56 3.12
CA ARG A 611 -60.61 0.05 3.21
C ARG A 611 -61.73 -0.94 2.88
N ARG A 612 -61.51 -1.84 1.92
CA ARG A 612 -62.48 -2.89 1.52
C ARG A 612 -62.69 -3.92 2.64
N ASN A 613 -61.64 -4.28 3.37
CA ASN A 613 -61.72 -5.21 4.51
C ASN A 613 -62.38 -4.56 5.75
N VAL A 614 -62.07 -3.30 6.06
CA VAL A 614 -62.74 -2.55 7.16
C VAL A 614 -64.25 -2.41 6.89
N SER A 615 -64.66 -2.19 5.65
CA SER A 615 -66.08 -2.20 5.24
C SER A 615 -66.78 -3.53 5.60
N ARG A 616 -66.21 -4.67 5.17
CA ARG A 616 -66.76 -6.00 5.46
C ARG A 616 -66.88 -6.30 6.96
N SER A 617 -65.89 -5.87 7.75
CA SER A 617 -65.90 -6.11 9.20
C SER A 617 -67.03 -5.38 9.95
N ARG A 618 -67.48 -4.21 9.45
CA ARG A 618 -68.64 -3.49 10.02
C ARG A 618 -69.96 -4.19 9.72
N VAL A 619 -70.16 -4.72 8.51
CA VAL A 619 -71.42 -5.41 8.16
C VAL A 619 -71.62 -6.67 9.01
N SER A 620 -70.56 -7.45 9.26
CA SER A 620 -70.66 -8.70 10.04
C SER A 620 -70.99 -8.52 11.53
N ARG A 621 -70.84 -7.31 12.09
CA ARG A 621 -71.17 -7.01 13.49
C ARG A 621 -72.62 -6.57 13.72
N SER A 622 -73.41 -6.39 12.66
CA SER A 622 -74.83 -5.98 12.76
C SER A 622 -75.82 -7.14 12.87
N LEU A 623 -75.35 -8.40 12.92
CA LEU A 623 -76.17 -9.60 12.68
C LEU A 623 -76.04 -10.69 13.76
N LYS A 624 -75.53 -10.35 14.96
CA LYS A 624 -75.56 -11.21 16.16
C LYS A 624 -75.94 -10.40 17.40
N ALA A 625 -77.22 -10.05 17.48
CA ALA A 625 -77.84 -9.38 18.61
C ALA A 625 -79.31 -9.83 18.79
N HIS A 626 -79.56 -11.14 18.73
CA HIS A 626 -80.78 -11.82 19.18
C HIS A 626 -80.49 -13.33 19.31
N VAL A 627 -81.26 -13.99 20.20
CA VAL A 627 -80.99 -15.31 20.80
C VAL A 627 -79.79 -15.29 21.75
#